data_AF-A0AAJ6TQ67-F1
#
_entry.id   AF-A0AAJ6TQ67-F1
#
_cell.length_a   1.000
_cell.length_b   1.000
_cell.length_c   1.000
_cell.angle_alpha   90.00
_cell.angle_beta   90.00
_cell.angle_gamma   90.00
#
_symmetry.space_group_name_H-M   'P 1'
#
loop_
_entity.id
_entity.type
_entity.pdbx_description
1 polymer ?
#
loop_
_entity_poly.entity_id
_entity_poly.type
_entity_poly.pdbx_seq_one_letter_code
_entity_poly.pdbx_strand_id
1 'polypeptide(L)'
;MGIDEAEPMVYGCLCCACSYEKTLYPQLCRNKINLNEISQDSASGLANRVLNMGVLLTEIYVDTVGDPDKYRIKLSESFPFVKFVVAKKAGSLYPVVSGAIIVAKRIG
;
A
#
# COMPACT_ATOMS: atom_id res chain seq x y z
N MET A 1 25.01 4.01 -27.12
CA MET A 1 23.58 3.73 -27.37
C MET A 1 23.27 2.42 -26.68
N GLY A 2 23.11 2.48 -25.35
CA GLY A 2 22.72 1.32 -24.55
C GLY A 2 21.21 1.28 -24.56
N ILE A 3 20.65 0.35 -25.32
CA ILE A 3 19.25 -0.05 -25.17
C ILE A 3 19.27 -0.98 -23.96
N ASP A 4 18.92 -0.45 -22.80
CA ASP A 4 18.56 -1.25 -21.64
C ASP A 4 17.40 -2.13 -22.09
N GLU A 5 17.66 -3.43 -22.29
CA GLU A 5 16.60 -4.41 -22.51
C GLU A 5 15.73 -4.43 -21.25
N ALA A 6 14.64 -3.67 -21.30
CA ALA A 6 13.58 -3.80 -20.32
C ALA A 6 12.95 -5.17 -20.53
N GLU A 7 13.35 -6.15 -19.73
CA GLU A 7 12.61 -7.40 -19.60
C GLU A 7 11.12 -7.06 -19.40
N PRO A 8 10.19 -7.83 -19.99
CA PRO A 8 8.78 -7.49 -19.96
C PRO A 8 8.28 -7.41 -18.51
N MET A 9 8.10 -6.18 -18.01
CA MET A 9 7.48 -5.95 -16.71
C MET A 9 6.02 -6.38 -16.79
N VAL A 10 5.70 -7.51 -16.15
CA VAL A 10 4.32 -7.95 -15.95
C VAL A 10 3.71 -7.07 -14.86
N TYR A 11 2.73 -6.24 -15.24
CA TYR A 11 1.98 -5.42 -14.29
C TYR A 11 0.79 -6.20 -13.73
N GLY A 12 0.75 -6.35 -12.41
CA GLY A 12 -0.40 -6.89 -11.67
C GLY A 12 -0.96 -5.83 -10.72
N CYS A 13 -2.27 -5.85 -10.50
CA CYS A 13 -2.92 -4.98 -9.52
C CYS A 13 -3.79 -5.81 -8.58
N LEU A 14 -3.68 -5.54 -7.29
CA LEU A 14 -4.55 -6.11 -6.27
C LEU A 14 -5.09 -4.96 -5.42
N CYS A 15 -6.41 -4.89 -5.27
CA CYS A 15 -7.09 -3.82 -4.54
C CYS A 15 -7.90 -4.40 -3.39
N CYS A 16 -7.95 -3.66 -2.28
CA CYS A 16 -8.83 -3.97 -1.15
C CYS A 16 -10.00 -2.98 -1.15
N ALA A 17 -11.19 -3.45 -1.56
CA ALA A 17 -12.43 -2.69 -1.38
C ALA A 17 -12.91 -2.88 0.07
N CYS A 18 -12.91 -1.80 0.85
CA CYS A 18 -13.40 -1.83 2.23
C CYS A 18 -14.84 -1.33 2.27
N SER A 19 -15.78 -2.21 2.64
CA SER A 19 -17.20 -1.85 2.75
C SER A 19 -17.43 -0.86 3.89
N TYR A 20 -18.49 -0.03 3.76
CA TYR A 20 -18.92 0.94 4.78
C TYR A 20 -19.09 0.29 6.16
N GLU A 21 -19.57 -0.95 6.21
CA GLU A 21 -19.79 -1.64 7.47
C GLU A 21 -18.45 -1.85 8.17
N LYS A 22 -17.42 -2.29 7.43
CA LYS A 22 -16.07 -2.57 7.93
C LYS A 22 -15.30 -1.33 8.39
N THR A 23 -15.68 -0.15 7.93
CA THR A 23 -15.08 1.13 8.35
C THR A 23 -15.90 1.84 9.41
N LEU A 24 -17.23 1.70 9.39
CA LEU A 24 -18.15 2.39 10.31
C LEU A 24 -18.28 1.63 11.63
N TYR A 25 -18.39 0.28 11.63
CA TYR A 25 -18.51 -0.51 12.86
C TYR A 25 -17.37 -0.24 13.87
N PRO A 26 -16.07 -0.21 13.47
CA PRO A 26 -14.98 -0.01 14.42
C PRO A 26 -14.94 1.41 15.00
N GLN A 27 -15.47 2.39 14.26
CA GLN A 27 -15.54 3.78 14.69
C GLN A 27 -16.67 4.04 15.70
N LEU A 28 -17.75 3.27 15.65
CA LEU A 28 -18.86 3.35 16.61
C LEU A 28 -18.62 2.51 17.88
N CYS A 29 -17.67 1.58 17.87
CA CYS A 29 -17.30 0.82 19.06
C CYS A 29 -16.62 1.70 20.12
N ARG A 30 -16.76 1.35 21.41
CA ARG A 30 -16.15 2.06 22.55
C ARG A 30 -14.63 2.21 22.42
N ASN A 31 -13.96 1.27 21.76
CA ASN A 31 -12.57 1.42 21.32
C ASN A 31 -12.58 2.02 19.91
N LYS A 32 -12.53 3.35 19.84
CA LYS A 32 -12.47 4.08 18.57
C LYS A 32 -11.20 3.70 17.81
N ILE A 33 -11.31 2.77 16.87
CA ILE A 33 -10.24 2.51 15.90
C ILE A 33 -10.28 3.65 14.87
N ASN A 34 -9.14 4.29 14.64
CA ASN A 34 -9.04 5.40 13.70
C ASN A 34 -9.03 4.87 12.24
N LEU A 35 -9.61 5.61 11.29
CA LEU A 35 -9.55 5.30 9.86
C LEU A 35 -8.12 5.10 9.37
N ASN A 36 -7.18 5.85 9.96
CA ASN A 36 -5.78 5.69 9.62
C ASN A 36 -5.25 4.29 9.99
N GLU A 37 -5.67 3.75 11.15
CA GLU A 37 -5.26 2.41 11.58
C GLU A 37 -5.89 1.33 10.70
N ILE A 38 -7.19 1.45 10.38
CA ILE A 38 -7.88 0.54 9.45
C ILE A 38 -7.22 0.54 8.07
N SER A 39 -6.82 1.71 7.58
CA SER A 39 -6.12 1.87 6.29
C SER A 39 -4.75 1.19 6.31
N GLN A 40 -3.97 1.42 7.37
CA GLN A 40 -2.65 0.81 7.53
C GLN A 40 -2.72 -0.72 7.65
N ASP A 41 -3.70 -1.24 8.39
CA ASP A 41 -3.91 -2.68 8.54
C ASP A 41 -4.36 -3.32 7.22
N SER A 42 -5.23 -2.63 6.47
CA SER A 42 -5.65 -3.08 5.14
C SER A 42 -4.47 -3.15 4.16
N ALA A 43 -3.61 -2.12 4.15
CA ALA A 43 -2.41 -2.10 3.31
C ALA A 43 -1.41 -3.21 3.71
N SER A 44 -1.22 -3.43 5.01
CA SER A 44 -0.36 -4.51 5.52
C SER A 44 -0.93 -5.89 5.17
N GLY A 45 -2.25 -6.06 5.24
CA GLY A 45 -2.93 -7.29 4.81
C GLY A 45 -2.76 -7.56 3.31
N LEU A 46 -2.78 -6.50 2.49
CA LEU A 46 -2.52 -6.61 1.06
C LEU A 46 -1.08 -7.06 0.78
N ALA A 47 -0.09 -6.45 1.44
CA ALA A 47 1.32 -6.84 1.32
C ALA A 47 1.54 -8.30 1.74
N ASN A 48 0.98 -8.73 2.87
CA ASN A 48 1.01 -10.12 3.32
C ASN A 48 0.40 -11.08 2.30
N ARG A 49 -0.72 -10.71 1.68
CA ARG A 49 -1.36 -11.55 0.67
C ARG A 49 -0.48 -11.72 -0.56
N VAL A 50 0.24 -10.68 -0.97
CA VAL A 50 1.19 -10.75 -2.10
C VAL A 50 2.38 -11.65 -1.75
N LEU A 51 2.94 -11.52 -0.55
CA LEU A 51 3.99 -12.44 -0.07
C LEU A 51 3.50 -13.90 -0.03
N ASN A 52 2.27 -14.14 0.43
CA ASN A 52 1.67 -15.47 0.48
C ASN A 52 1.38 -16.06 -0.91
N MET A 53 1.28 -15.24 -1.96
CA MET A 53 1.20 -15.72 -3.34
C MET A 53 2.56 -16.17 -3.89
N GLY A 54 3.64 -16.09 -3.09
CA GLY A 54 4.99 -16.44 -3.51
C GLY A 54 5.69 -15.36 -4.33
N VAL A 55 5.14 -14.14 -4.34
CA VAL A 55 5.77 -13.00 -5.03
C VAL A 55 6.86 -12.42 -4.14
N LEU A 56 8.07 -12.33 -4.68
CA LEU A 56 9.20 -11.70 -3.98
C LEU A 56 9.05 -10.18 -4.01
N LEU A 57 8.66 -9.59 -2.88
CA LEU A 57 8.59 -8.14 -2.71
C LEU A 57 9.95 -7.60 -2.28
N THR A 58 10.58 -6.79 -3.13
CA THR A 58 11.85 -6.11 -2.82
C THR A 58 11.62 -4.71 -2.29
N GLU A 59 10.72 -3.96 -2.91
CA GLU A 59 10.44 -2.56 -2.59
C GLU A 59 8.96 -2.25 -2.70
N ILE A 60 8.42 -1.53 -1.72
CA ILE A 60 7.03 -1.09 -1.67
C ILE A 60 6.98 0.43 -1.51
N TYR A 61 6.26 1.08 -2.41
CA TYR A 61 6.02 2.52 -2.41
C TYR A 61 4.62 2.81 -1.89
N VAL A 62 4.52 3.67 -0.88
CA VAL A 62 3.25 3.97 -0.20
C VAL A 62 3.00 5.47 -0.20
N ASP A 63 1.83 5.87 -0.72
CA ASP A 63 1.30 7.22 -0.55
C ASP A 63 0.60 7.32 0.81
N THR A 64 0.94 8.35 1.59
CA THR A 64 0.31 8.59 2.89
C THR A 64 -0.16 10.04 3.03
N VAL A 65 -1.24 10.22 3.78
CA VAL A 65 -1.70 11.52 4.26
C VAL A 65 -1.13 11.88 5.64
N GLY A 66 -0.61 10.87 6.36
CA GLY A 66 -0.09 10.99 7.72
C GLY A 66 1.42 11.24 7.81
N ASP A 67 2.01 10.91 8.95
CA ASP A 67 3.45 10.98 9.19
C ASP A 67 4.16 9.81 8.47
N PRO A 68 5.01 10.07 7.45
CA PRO A 68 5.65 9.02 6.68
C PRO A 68 6.65 8.22 7.51
N ASP A 69 7.36 8.83 8.45
CA ASP A 69 8.40 8.17 9.23
C ASP A 69 7.78 7.16 10.20
N LYS A 70 6.73 7.56 10.91
CA LYS A 70 5.99 6.63 11.81
C LYS A 70 5.46 5.43 11.06
N TYR A 71 4.88 5.65 9.88
CA TYR A 71 4.31 4.55 9.11
C TYR A 71 5.38 3.64 8.52
N ARG A 72 6.48 4.23 8.02
CA ARG A 72 7.65 3.49 7.54
C ARG A 72 8.24 2.60 8.63
N ILE A 73 8.39 3.09 9.85
CA ILE A 73 8.90 2.30 10.98
C ILE A 73 7.98 1.10 11.24
N LYS A 74 6.67 1.32 11.39
CA LYS A 74 5.68 0.26 11.63
C LYS A 74 5.70 -0.83 10.54
N LEU A 75 5.82 -0.42 9.27
CA LEU A 75 5.93 -1.36 8.14
C LEU A 75 7.28 -2.09 8.13
N SER A 76 8.38 -1.40 8.41
CA SER A 76 9.72 -2.00 8.42
C SER A 76 9.87 -3.00 9.56
N GLU A 77 9.20 -2.78 10.71
CA GLU A 77 9.13 -3.75 11.81
C GLU A 77 8.31 -4.98 11.43
N SER A 78 7.21 -4.80 10.70
CA SER A 78 6.33 -5.89 10.28
C SER A 78 6.91 -6.71 9.12
N PHE A 79 7.70 -6.08 8.25
CA PHE A 79 8.27 -6.69 7.05
C PHE A 79 9.76 -6.30 6.90
N PRO A 80 10.66 -6.90 7.68
CA PRO A 80 12.08 -6.51 7.71
C PRO A 80 12.82 -6.80 6.40
N PHE A 81 12.28 -7.69 5.56
CA PHE A 81 12.90 -8.08 4.28
C PHE A 81 12.48 -7.20 3.10
N VAL A 82 11.55 -6.25 3.30
CA VAL A 82 11.00 -5.40 2.25
C VAL A 82 11.38 -3.95 2.49
N LYS A 83 11.87 -3.27 1.48
CA LYS A 83 12.20 -1.84 1.57
C LYS A 83 10.95 -1.00 1.40
N PHE A 84 10.56 -0.25 2.43
CA PHE A 84 9.44 0.69 2.35
C PHE A 84 9.90 2.11 2.05
N VAL A 85 9.29 2.69 1.02
CA VAL A 85 9.37 4.10 0.67
C VAL A 85 7.99 4.72 0.90
N VAL A 86 7.84 5.43 2.03
CA VAL A 86 6.60 6.10 2.38
C VAL A 86 6.78 7.60 2.14
N ALA A 87 5.92 8.20 1.33
CA ALA A 87 5.99 9.62 1.02
C ALA A 87 4.60 10.24 0.91
N LYS A 88 4.51 11.55 1.17
CA LYS A 88 3.32 12.33 0.86
C LYS A 88 3.33 12.67 -0.64
N LYS A 89 2.18 12.55 -1.30
CA LYS A 89 2.03 12.79 -2.76
C LYS A 89 2.93 11.87 -3.59
N ALA A 90 3.10 10.62 -3.15
CA ALA A 90 3.93 9.64 -3.83
C ALA A 90 3.43 9.35 -5.26
N GLY A 91 2.14 9.56 -5.55
CA GLY A 91 1.59 9.46 -6.91
C GLY A 91 2.16 10.44 -7.93
N SER A 92 2.81 11.52 -7.49
CA SER A 92 3.52 12.46 -8.36
C SER A 92 5.03 12.18 -8.44
N LEU A 93 5.56 11.40 -7.50
CA LEU A 93 6.99 11.08 -7.40
C LEU A 93 7.32 9.75 -8.09
N TYR A 94 6.40 8.80 -8.04
CA TYR A 94 6.63 7.42 -8.48
C TYR A 94 5.52 6.98 -9.45
N PRO A 95 5.86 6.63 -10.72
CA PRO A 95 4.88 6.19 -11.71
C PRO A 95 4.06 4.97 -11.28
N VAL A 96 4.67 4.03 -10.54
CA VAL A 96 3.99 2.84 -10.01
C VAL A 96 2.86 3.20 -9.04
N VAL A 97 3.07 4.21 -8.20
CA VAL A 97 2.06 4.70 -7.26
C VAL A 97 0.97 5.47 -8.00
N SER A 98 1.36 6.23 -9.04
CA SER A 98 0.41 6.93 -9.92
C SER A 98 -0.57 5.96 -10.58
N GLY A 99 -0.07 4.87 -11.15
CA GLY A 99 -0.89 3.80 -11.74
C GLY A 99 -1.85 3.17 -10.73
N ALA A 100 -1.36 2.85 -9.53
CA ALA A 100 -2.18 2.28 -8.47
C ALA A 100 -3.34 3.21 -8.05
N ILE A 101 -3.09 4.52 -7.93
CA ILE A 101 -4.13 5.51 -7.59
C ILE A 101 -5.19 5.60 -8.69
N ILE A 102 -4.80 5.55 -9.97
CA ILE A 102 -5.75 5.55 -11.08
C ILE A 102 -6.67 4.34 -10.98
N VAL A 103 -6.11 3.14 -10.77
CA VAL A 103 -6.88 1.91 -10.63
C VAL A 103 -7.82 1.98 -9.43
N ALA A 104 -7.33 2.41 -8.26
CA ALA A 104 -8.14 2.56 -7.06
C ALA A 104 -9.33 3.52 -7.25
N LYS A 105 -9.13 4.64 -7.96
CA LYS A 105 -10.20 5.59 -8.30
C LYS A 105 -11.26 5.01 -9.24
N ARG A 106 -10.88 4.03 -10.08
CA ARG A 106 -11.78 3.41 -11.08
C ARG A 106 -12.57 2.23 -10.53
N ILE A 107 -12.22 1.73 -9.34
CA ILE A 107 -12.88 0.59 -8.66
C ILE A 107 -14.04 1.06 -7.75
N GLY A 108 -14.36 2.36 -7.76
CA GLY A 108 -15.47 2.97 -7.00
C GLY A 108 -16.84 2.68 -7.58
#